data_AF-A0A974WHI5-F1
#
_entry.id   AF-A0A974WHI5-F1
#
_cell.length_a   1.000
_cell.length_b   1.000
_cell.length_c   1.000
_cell.angle_alpha   90.00
_cell.angle_beta   90.00
_cell.angle_gamma   90.00
#
_symmetry.space_group_name_H-M   'P 1'
#
loop_
_entity.id
_entity.type
_entity.pdbx_description
1 polymer ?
#
loop_
_entity_poly.entity_id
_entity_poly.type
_entity_poly.pdbx_seq_one_letter_code
_entity_poly.pdbx_strand_id
1 'polypeptide(L)'
;MKDFNKITINCNWKTTKYNEQIIDFWQRLNALPDGVNPFHRVEETVFVATNSDGEVIGVTTAVPKQIAHLNQLWFFNFRTMMHPEFRIPGLVDYLASETINLLEQDYLQGKSECVGVITLIEDQRVQKIKRKAVYTATGLTFVGYTKNKAEIRLKYFKGATI
;
A
#
# COMPACT_ATOMS: atom_id res chain seq x y z
N MET A 1 -23.10 -2.61 -10.36
CA MET A 1 -21.76 -3.13 -9.99
C MET A 1 -20.76 -2.25 -10.72
N LYS A 2 -19.79 -1.60 -10.05
CA LYS A 2 -18.81 -0.77 -10.76
C LYS A 2 -17.81 -1.69 -11.47
N ASP A 3 -17.61 -1.51 -12.78
CA ASP A 3 -16.81 -2.40 -13.61
C ASP A 3 -15.31 -2.13 -13.45
N PHE A 4 -14.55 -3.20 -13.18
CA PHE A 4 -13.08 -3.14 -13.11
C PHE A 4 -12.45 -2.62 -14.42
N ASN A 5 -13.12 -2.86 -15.56
CA ASN A 5 -12.68 -2.43 -16.89
C ASN A 5 -12.68 -0.90 -17.08
N LYS A 6 -13.21 -0.13 -16.13
CA LYS A 6 -13.24 1.33 -16.16
C LYS A 6 -12.24 1.97 -15.19
N ILE A 7 -11.27 1.19 -14.71
CA ILE A 7 -10.26 1.65 -13.77
C ILE A 7 -8.91 1.59 -14.43
N THR A 8 -8.19 2.71 -14.39
CA THR A 8 -6.82 2.80 -14.86
C THR A 8 -5.90 2.86 -13.65
N ILE A 9 -4.81 2.10 -13.69
CA ILE A 9 -3.79 2.11 -12.65
C ILE A 9 -2.50 2.69 -13.22
N ASN A 10 -1.98 3.71 -12.55
CA ASN A 10 -0.81 4.45 -12.99
C ASN A 10 0.23 4.46 -11.86
N CYS A 11 1.49 4.22 -12.23
CA CYS A 11 2.61 4.41 -11.31
C CYS A 11 2.79 5.90 -11.02
N ASN A 12 2.94 6.25 -9.74
CA ASN A 12 3.37 7.56 -9.26
C ASN A 12 4.68 7.47 -8.44
N TRP A 13 5.31 6.30 -8.37
CA TRP A 13 6.54 6.08 -7.61
C TRP A 13 7.69 6.93 -8.15
N LYS A 14 8.24 7.81 -7.31
CA LYS A 14 9.35 8.72 -7.67
C LYS A 14 8.99 9.64 -8.87
N THR A 15 7.72 9.99 -9.02
CA THR A 15 7.23 10.96 -10.01
C THR A 15 6.27 11.96 -9.35
N THR A 16 5.91 13.03 -10.04
CA THR A 16 4.98 14.04 -9.54
C THR A 16 3.65 14.11 -10.31
N LYS A 17 3.43 13.19 -11.24
CA LYS A 17 2.37 13.30 -12.28
C LYS A 17 0.96 13.41 -11.71
N TYR A 18 0.67 12.75 -10.58
CA TYR A 18 -0.67 12.70 -10.00
C TYR A 18 -0.77 13.45 -8.66
N ASN A 19 0.25 14.25 -8.29
CA ASN A 19 0.37 14.76 -6.93
C ASN A 19 -0.83 15.60 -6.49
N GLU A 20 -1.28 16.53 -7.34
CA GLU A 20 -2.43 17.39 -7.04
C GLU A 20 -3.70 16.55 -6.84
N GLN A 21 -3.98 15.60 -7.75
CA GLN A 21 -5.19 14.77 -7.66
C GLN A 21 -5.16 13.83 -6.44
N ILE A 22 -3.99 13.37 -6.02
CA ILE A 22 -3.83 12.55 -4.81
C ILE A 22 -4.11 13.39 -3.55
N ILE A 23 -3.58 14.61 -3.50
CA ILE A 23 -3.81 15.53 -2.38
C ILE A 23 -5.30 15.85 -2.26
N ASP A 24 -5.95 16.18 -3.38
CA ASP A 24 -7.40 16.43 -3.43
C ASP A 24 -8.20 15.20 -2.99
N PHE A 25 -7.79 13.99 -3.42
CA PHE A 25 -8.40 12.73 -2.99
C PHE A 25 -8.32 12.55 -1.46
N TRP A 26 -7.16 12.80 -0.86
CA TRP A 26 -7.02 12.68 0.59
C TRP A 26 -7.82 13.72 1.36
N GLN A 27 -7.86 14.97 0.87
CA GLN A 27 -8.64 16.03 1.50
C GLN A 27 -10.14 15.71 1.48
N ARG A 28 -10.68 15.29 0.32
CA ARG A 28 -12.10 14.90 0.20
C ARG A 28 -12.50 13.77 1.15
N LEU A 29 -11.56 12.87 1.45
CA LEU A 29 -11.81 11.74 2.35
C LEU A 29 -11.41 12.01 3.81
N ASN A 30 -10.96 13.23 4.12
CA ASN A 30 -10.39 13.59 5.44
C ASN A 30 -9.34 12.57 5.91
N ALA A 31 -8.44 12.19 4.99
CA ALA A 31 -7.53 11.06 5.14
C ALA A 31 -6.15 11.43 5.70
N LEU A 32 -5.85 12.73 5.78
CA LEU A 32 -4.58 13.24 6.31
C LEU A 32 -4.77 13.55 7.80
N PRO A 33 -3.94 12.97 8.69
CA PRO A 33 -3.89 13.37 10.09
C PRO A 33 -3.48 14.84 10.24
N ASP A 34 -3.87 15.44 11.35
CA ASP A 34 -3.47 16.80 11.70
C ASP A 34 -1.94 16.96 11.69
N GLY A 35 -1.46 18.06 11.12
CA GLY A 35 -0.03 18.38 11.04
C GLY A 35 0.76 17.62 9.96
N VAL A 36 0.13 16.72 9.19
CA VAL A 36 0.79 16.07 8.06
C VAL A 36 0.82 17.01 6.85
N ASN A 37 2.01 17.29 6.33
CA ASN A 37 2.15 18.04 5.08
C ASN A 37 1.77 17.15 3.88
N PRO A 38 0.72 17.51 3.11
CA PRO A 38 0.27 16.73 1.96
C PRO A 38 1.34 16.57 0.88
N PHE A 39 2.20 17.59 0.69
CA PHE A 39 3.25 17.59 -0.32
C PHE A 39 4.39 16.63 0.01
N HIS A 40 4.70 16.41 1.28
CA HIS A 40 5.63 15.34 1.68
C HIS A 40 4.95 13.97 1.58
N ARG A 41 3.70 13.88 2.01
CA ARG A 41 2.98 12.61 2.04
C ARG A 41 2.78 12.02 0.64
N VAL A 42 2.63 12.88 -0.37
CA VAL A 42 2.39 12.46 -1.76
C VAL A 42 3.63 11.83 -2.42
N GLU A 43 4.84 12.20 -1.98
CA GLU A 43 6.10 11.59 -2.42
C GLU A 43 6.18 10.09 -2.08
N GLU A 44 5.42 9.65 -1.07
CA GLU A 44 5.34 8.25 -0.64
C GLU A 44 4.42 7.39 -1.54
N THR A 45 3.73 7.99 -2.52
CA THR A 45 2.74 7.29 -3.35
C THR A 45 3.41 6.39 -4.39
N VAL A 46 2.96 5.13 -4.47
CA VAL A 46 3.49 4.15 -5.44
C VAL A 46 2.58 4.04 -6.65
N PHE A 47 1.29 3.72 -6.46
CA PHE A 47 0.30 3.62 -7.53
C PHE A 47 -0.94 4.45 -7.22
N VAL A 48 -1.59 4.89 -8.29
CA VAL A 48 -2.86 5.63 -8.29
C VAL A 48 -3.85 4.87 -9.16
N ALA A 49 -5.04 4.61 -8.61
CA ALA A 49 -6.19 4.12 -9.36
C ALA A 49 -7.13 5.29 -9.68
N THR A 50 -7.49 5.42 -10.96
CA THR A 50 -8.45 6.43 -11.44
C THR A 50 -9.67 5.77 -12.06
N ASN A 51 -10.84 6.42 -11.95
CA ASN A 51 -12.04 6.00 -12.69
C ASN A 51 -11.99 6.47 -14.16
N SER A 52 -13.07 6.23 -14.92
CA SER A 52 -13.22 6.63 -16.32
C SER A 52 -13.16 8.14 -16.55
N ASP A 53 -13.48 8.92 -15.52
CA ASP A 53 -13.52 10.38 -15.57
C ASP A 53 -12.16 10.99 -15.18
N GLY A 54 -11.16 10.15 -14.90
CA GLY A 54 -9.81 10.55 -14.49
C GLY A 54 -9.69 10.88 -13.01
N GLU A 55 -10.75 10.73 -12.22
CA GLU A 55 -10.71 11.02 -10.78
C GLU A 55 -9.96 9.93 -10.03
N VAL A 56 -9.11 10.34 -9.08
CA VAL A 56 -8.44 9.40 -8.16
C VAL A 56 -9.48 8.78 -7.24
N ILE A 57 -9.52 7.44 -7.27
CA ILE A 57 -10.40 6.60 -6.45
C ILE A 57 -9.64 5.70 -5.48
N GLY A 58 -8.31 5.66 -5.58
CA GLY A 58 -7.48 4.93 -4.64
C GLY A 58 -5.99 5.14 -4.88
N VAL A 59 -5.22 4.92 -3.82
CA VAL A 59 -3.77 5.05 -3.85
C VAL A 59 -3.11 3.97 -3.01
N THR A 60 -1.87 3.63 -3.37
CA THR A 60 -0.96 2.91 -2.49
C THR A 60 0.22 3.78 -2.12
N THR A 61 0.74 3.60 -0.91
CA THR A 61 1.89 4.36 -0.41
C THR A 61 2.90 3.43 0.23
N ALA A 62 4.18 3.76 0.16
CA ALA A 62 5.26 2.99 0.77
C ALA A 62 6.34 3.92 1.34
N VAL A 63 6.77 3.64 2.56
CA VAL A 63 7.85 4.38 3.23
C VAL A 63 8.85 3.40 3.84
N PRO A 64 10.17 3.57 3.63
CA PRO A 64 11.17 2.81 4.35
C PRO A 64 11.02 2.97 5.86
N LYS A 65 10.98 1.86 6.58
CA LYS A 65 10.90 1.83 8.03
C LYS A 65 11.74 0.69 8.57
N GLN A 66 12.62 1.02 9.51
CA GLN A 66 13.38 0.04 10.26
C GLN A 66 12.50 -0.64 11.30
N ILE A 67 12.55 -1.96 11.37
CA ILE A 67 11.73 -2.76 12.29
C ILE A 67 12.63 -3.38 13.36
N ALA A 68 12.64 -2.78 14.55
CA ALA A 68 13.53 -3.17 15.65
C ALA A 68 13.45 -4.67 16.02
N HIS A 69 12.25 -5.24 15.99
CA HIS A 69 12.03 -6.65 16.36
C HIS A 69 12.38 -7.64 15.24
N LEU A 70 12.78 -7.15 14.06
CA LEU A 70 13.21 -7.97 12.93
C LEU A 70 14.67 -7.63 12.59
N ASN A 71 15.57 -7.78 13.57
CA ASN A 71 17.01 -7.54 13.42
C ASN A 71 17.37 -6.15 12.86
N GLN A 72 16.56 -5.12 13.17
CA GLN A 72 16.76 -3.76 12.63
C GLN A 72 16.77 -3.71 11.08
N LEU A 73 16.09 -4.66 10.42
CA LEU A 73 15.96 -4.69 8.97
C LEU A 73 15.02 -3.58 8.48
N TRP A 74 15.30 -3.07 7.28
CA TRP A 74 14.48 -2.09 6.59
C TRP A 74 13.35 -2.77 5.82
N PHE A 75 12.13 -2.29 6.02
CA PHE A 75 10.95 -2.71 5.26
C PHE A 75 10.24 -1.49 4.69
N PHE A 76 9.59 -1.64 3.54
CA PHE A 76 8.59 -0.67 3.12
C PHE A 76 7.31 -0.85 3.96
N ASN A 77 6.99 0.14 4.79
CA ASN A 77 5.69 0.28 5.42
C ASN A 77 4.66 0.68 4.36
N PHE A 78 3.90 -0.29 3.90
CA PHE A 78 2.98 -0.19 2.79
C PHE A 78 1.53 0.00 3.26
N ARG A 79 0.77 0.85 2.57
CA ARG A 79 -0.66 1.08 2.80
C ARG A 79 -1.43 1.14 1.49
N THR A 80 -2.70 0.77 1.54
CA THR A 80 -3.67 0.99 0.47
C THR A 80 -4.84 1.79 1.01
N MET A 81 -5.26 2.80 0.26
CA MET A 81 -6.47 3.57 0.55
C MET A 81 -7.37 3.58 -0.67
N MET A 82 -8.64 3.26 -0.47
CA MET A 82 -9.66 3.28 -1.52
C MET A 82 -10.83 4.15 -1.10
N HIS A 83 -11.38 4.90 -2.04
CA HIS A 83 -12.67 5.54 -1.88
C HIS A 83 -13.72 4.48 -1.49
N PRO A 84 -14.54 4.69 -0.44
CA PRO A 84 -15.49 3.67 0.04
C PRO A 84 -16.41 3.13 -1.04
N GLU A 85 -16.90 4.00 -1.93
CA GLU A 85 -17.79 3.62 -3.04
C GLU A 85 -17.11 2.86 -4.19
N PHE A 86 -15.78 2.75 -4.20
CA PHE A 86 -15.01 2.08 -5.25
C PHE A 86 -14.25 0.87 -4.70
N ARG A 87 -14.73 0.29 -3.58
CA ARG A 87 -14.24 -0.97 -3.01
C ARG A 87 -14.72 -2.17 -3.83
N ILE A 88 -14.21 -2.25 -5.05
CA ILE A 88 -14.50 -3.33 -6.00
C ILE A 88 -13.73 -4.58 -5.56
N PRO A 89 -14.37 -5.77 -5.53
CA PRO A 89 -13.68 -7.02 -5.20
C PRO A 89 -12.42 -7.21 -6.04
N GLY A 90 -11.30 -7.54 -5.39
CA GLY A 90 -10.02 -7.80 -6.04
C GLY A 90 -9.15 -6.57 -6.35
N LEU A 91 -9.71 -5.36 -6.41
CA LEU A 91 -8.93 -4.15 -6.77
C LEU A 91 -7.85 -3.82 -5.74
N VAL A 92 -8.16 -3.92 -4.45
CA VAL A 92 -7.16 -3.72 -3.38
C VAL A 92 -6.05 -4.76 -3.47
N ASP A 93 -6.39 -6.01 -3.75
CA ASP A 93 -5.41 -7.09 -3.84
C ASP A 93 -4.52 -6.91 -5.09
N TYR A 94 -5.09 -6.47 -6.21
CA TYR A 94 -4.35 -6.14 -7.42
C TYR A 94 -3.39 -4.96 -7.19
N LEU A 95 -3.87 -3.83 -6.65
CA LEU A 95 -3.03 -2.68 -6.33
C LEU A 95 -1.90 -3.03 -5.35
N ALA A 96 -2.20 -3.84 -4.34
CA ALA A 96 -1.19 -4.31 -3.39
C ALA A 96 -0.16 -5.22 -4.06
N SER A 97 -0.59 -6.14 -4.92
CA SER A 97 0.32 -6.99 -5.70
C SER A 97 1.24 -6.15 -6.60
N GLU A 98 0.70 -5.23 -7.38
CA GLU A 98 1.49 -4.36 -8.26
C GLU A 98 2.48 -3.50 -7.47
N THR A 99 2.06 -2.95 -6.33
CA THR A 99 2.95 -2.18 -5.45
C THR A 99 4.09 -3.03 -4.93
N ILE A 100 3.80 -4.23 -4.43
CA ILE A 100 4.82 -5.15 -3.91
C ILE A 100 5.80 -5.56 -5.02
N ASN A 101 5.30 -5.86 -6.21
CA ASN A 101 6.12 -6.25 -7.36
C ASN A 101 7.08 -5.12 -7.75
N LEU A 102 6.58 -3.88 -7.83
CA LEU A 102 7.42 -2.71 -8.16
C LEU A 102 8.50 -2.49 -7.10
N LEU A 103 8.16 -2.54 -5.81
CA LEU A 103 9.13 -2.35 -4.73
C LEU A 103 10.15 -3.50 -4.67
N GLU A 104 9.75 -4.73 -4.98
CA GLU A 104 10.65 -5.88 -5.13
C GLU A 104 11.62 -5.67 -6.31
N GLN A 105 11.17 -5.10 -7.43
CA GLN A 105 12.08 -4.74 -8.54
C GLN A 105 13.09 -3.68 -8.13
N ASP A 106 12.70 -2.68 -7.34
CA ASP A 106 13.63 -1.69 -6.80
C ASP A 106 14.70 -2.36 -5.91
N TYR A 107 14.34 -3.34 -5.08
CA TYR A 107 15.29 -4.14 -4.29
C TYR A 107 16.24 -4.95 -5.18
N LEU A 108 15.70 -5.71 -6.14
CA LEU A 108 16.49 -6.57 -7.04
C LEU A 108 17.48 -5.79 -7.91
N GLN A 109 17.18 -4.51 -8.19
CA GLN A 109 18.04 -3.60 -8.96
C GLN A 109 19.03 -2.82 -8.06
N GLY A 110 19.05 -3.08 -6.75
CA GLY A 110 19.91 -2.36 -5.80
C GLY A 110 19.50 -0.90 -5.57
N LYS A 111 18.25 -0.52 -5.90
CA LYS A 111 17.70 0.83 -5.71
C LYS A 111 17.09 1.04 -4.32
N SER A 112 17.03 -0.01 -3.50
CA SER A 112 16.51 0.03 -2.14
C SER A 112 17.21 -0.98 -1.24
N GLU A 113 17.43 -0.62 0.01
CA GLU A 113 17.91 -1.50 1.08
C GLU A 113 16.76 -2.23 1.80
N CYS A 114 15.50 -1.91 1.47
CA CYS A 114 14.36 -2.57 2.08
C CYS A 114 14.26 -4.03 1.61
N VAL A 115 14.27 -4.96 2.56
CA VAL A 115 14.26 -6.41 2.30
C VAL A 115 12.86 -6.99 2.09
N GLY A 116 11.83 -6.15 2.14
CA GLY A 116 10.44 -6.56 1.99
C GLY A 116 9.45 -5.45 2.24
N VAL A 117 8.17 -5.83 2.33
CA VAL A 117 7.06 -4.97 2.75
C VAL A 117 6.51 -5.40 4.10
N ILE A 118 6.03 -4.44 4.87
CA ILE A 118 5.26 -4.63 6.09
C ILE A 118 3.99 -3.76 6.04
N THR A 119 2.89 -4.27 6.54
CA THR A 119 1.62 -3.54 6.57
C THR A 119 0.80 -3.88 7.81
N LEU A 120 -0.07 -2.96 8.18
CA LEU A 120 -1.02 -3.13 9.27
C LEU A 120 -2.44 -3.18 8.70
N ILE A 121 -3.20 -4.22 9.04
CA ILE A 121 -4.61 -4.31 8.71
C ILE A 121 -5.40 -3.82 9.92
N GLU A 122 -5.84 -2.56 9.90
CA GLU A 122 -6.57 -1.92 11.00
C GLU A 122 -8.08 -2.22 10.97
N ASP A 123 -8.65 -2.45 9.79
CA ASP A 123 -10.09 -2.73 9.66
C ASP A 123 -10.42 -4.15 10.15
N GLN A 124 -11.03 -4.24 11.32
CA GLN A 124 -11.44 -5.51 11.94
C GLN A 124 -12.41 -6.32 11.06
N ARG A 125 -13.16 -5.70 10.15
CA ARG A 125 -14.02 -6.43 9.20
C ARG A 125 -13.16 -7.20 8.21
N VAL A 126 -12.08 -6.58 7.72
CA VAL A 126 -11.11 -7.24 6.84
C VAL A 126 -10.45 -8.41 7.58
N GLN A 127 -10.01 -8.21 8.82
CA GLN A 127 -9.44 -9.28 9.65
C GLN A 127 -10.40 -10.47 9.83
N LYS A 128 -11.70 -10.18 10.07
CA LYS A 128 -12.72 -11.23 10.23
C LYS A 128 -12.96 -12.03 8.94
N ILE A 129 -12.89 -11.40 7.78
CA ILE A 129 -13.15 -12.03 6.47
C ILE A 129 -11.90 -12.76 5.96
N LYS A 130 -10.73 -12.12 6.04
CA LYS A 130 -9.47 -12.62 5.48
C LYS A 130 -8.60 -13.27 6.58
N ARG A 131 -9.03 -14.44 7.06
CA ARG A 131 -8.33 -15.18 8.15
C ARG A 131 -7.18 -16.08 7.70
N LYS A 132 -6.74 -15.98 6.44
CA LYS A 132 -5.66 -16.83 5.93
C LYS A 132 -4.31 -16.35 6.49
N ALA A 133 -3.48 -17.32 6.89
CA ALA A 133 -2.10 -17.07 7.33
C ALA A 133 -1.29 -16.36 6.24
N VAL A 134 -1.52 -16.73 4.98
CA VAL A 134 -0.92 -16.09 3.80
C VAL A 134 -2.03 -15.58 2.88
N TYR A 135 -1.93 -14.33 2.45
CA TYR A 135 -2.78 -13.78 1.39
C TYR A 135 -2.22 -14.21 0.04
N THR A 136 -2.92 -15.12 -0.63
CA THR A 136 -2.47 -15.72 -1.90
C THR A 136 -2.14 -14.69 -2.98
N ALA A 137 -2.92 -13.60 -3.08
CA ALA A 137 -2.70 -12.58 -4.12
C ALA A 137 -1.42 -11.77 -3.92
N THR A 138 -0.99 -11.53 -2.69
CA THR A 138 0.13 -10.62 -2.38
C THR A 138 1.35 -11.33 -1.81
N GLY A 139 1.18 -12.54 -1.27
CA GLY A 139 2.18 -13.26 -0.47
C GLY A 139 2.35 -12.71 0.96
N LEU A 140 1.52 -11.75 1.38
CA LEU A 140 1.58 -11.20 2.72
C LEU A 140 1.24 -12.26 3.78
N THR A 141 2.20 -12.49 4.68
CA THR A 141 2.14 -13.48 5.74
C THR A 141 1.82 -12.80 7.07
N PHE A 142 0.88 -13.36 7.82
CA PHE A 142 0.52 -12.93 9.17
C PHE A 142 1.66 -13.23 10.16
N VAL A 143 2.03 -12.24 10.96
CA VAL A 143 3.12 -12.36 11.94
C VAL A 143 2.73 -11.95 13.37
N GLY A 144 1.50 -11.49 13.58
CA GLY A 144 1.01 -11.15 14.91
C GLY A 144 0.07 -9.95 14.91
N TYR A 145 -0.11 -9.36 16.09
CA TYR A 145 -0.95 -8.18 16.29
C TYR A 145 -0.16 -7.06 16.95
N THR A 146 -0.52 -5.82 16.63
CA THR A 146 -0.12 -4.67 17.44
C THR A 146 -0.85 -4.67 18.78
N LYS A 147 -0.41 -3.83 19.73
CA LYS A 147 -1.12 -3.61 21.00
C LYS A 147 -2.59 -3.19 20.80
N ASN A 148 -2.88 -2.49 19.69
CA ASN A 148 -4.21 -2.02 19.32
C ASN A 148 -5.00 -3.03 18.47
N LYS A 149 -4.58 -4.30 18.44
CA LYS A 149 -5.23 -5.40 17.70
C LYS A 149 -5.27 -5.21 16.17
N ALA A 150 -4.37 -4.41 15.59
CA ALA A 150 -4.17 -4.41 14.14
C ALA A 150 -3.34 -5.63 13.75
N GLU A 151 -3.74 -6.37 12.71
CA GLU A 151 -2.92 -7.48 12.20
C GLU A 151 -1.65 -6.92 11.56
N ILE A 152 -0.51 -7.49 11.93
CA ILE A 152 0.77 -7.23 11.30
C ILE A 152 0.98 -8.29 10.23
N ARG A 153 1.24 -7.85 9.00
CA ARG A 153 1.57 -8.73 7.88
C ARG A 153 2.82 -8.25 7.17
N LEU A 154 3.65 -9.17 6.72
CA LEU A 154 4.86 -8.86 5.96
C LEU A 154 5.08 -9.83 4.80
N LYS A 155 5.91 -9.40 3.85
CA LYS A 155 6.47 -10.27 2.81
C LYS A 155 7.91 -9.84 2.58
N TYR A 156 8.84 -10.78 2.69
CA TYR A 156 10.21 -10.60 2.24
C TYR A 156 10.27 -10.61 0.71
N PHE A 157 11.16 -9.81 0.15
CA PHE A 157 11.45 -9.83 -1.27
C PHE A 157 12.27 -11.04 -1.67
N LYS A 158 12.13 -11.48 -2.91
CA LYS A 158 12.93 -12.57 -3.45
C LYS A 158 14.42 -12.26 -3.33
N GLY A 159 15.18 -13.19 -2.74
CA GLY A 159 16.63 -13.05 -2.57
C GLY A 159 17.07 -12.24 -1.35
N ALA A 160 16.13 -11.75 -0.54
CA ALA A 160 16.45 -11.08 0.73
C ALA A 160 17.19 -12.01 1.71
N THR A 161 18.16 -11.44 2.41
CA THR A 161 18.92 -12.07 3.50
C THR A 161 18.64 -11.35 4.83
N ILE A 162 18.70 -12.08 5.95
CA ILE A 162 18.32 -11.64 7.31
C ILE A 162 19.55 -11.53 8.22
#